data_AF-A0A645GHF9-F1
#
_entry.id   AF-A0A645GHF9-F1
#
_cell.length_a   1.000
_cell.length_b   1.000
_cell.length_c   1.000
_cell.angle_alpha   90.00
_cell.angle_beta   90.00
_cell.angle_gamma   90.00
#
_symmetry.space_group_name_H-M   'P 1'
#
loop_
_entity.id
_entity.type
_entity.pdbx_description
1 polymer ?
#
loop_
_entity_poly.entity_id
_entity_poly.type
_entity_poly.pdbx_seq_one_letter_code
_entity_poly.pdbx_strand_id
1 'polypeptide(L)'
;MLSNLGTTKLPEEMQQYVTRIDFIVGPLSYNPVTCACVAYNGLLCVNFMRTIRESYVERYFFTSLVKLGIHVKIESNQLSMLRGDI
;
A
#
# COMPACT_ATOMS: atom_id res chain seq x y z
N MET A 1 -3.77 3.32 11.94
CA MET A 1 -2.68 2.49 12.55
C MET A 1 -1.74 2.07 11.43
N LEU A 2 -0.42 2.07 11.66
CA LEU A 2 0.58 1.58 10.70
C LEU A 2 1.21 0.29 11.22
N SER A 3 1.23 -0.75 10.39
CA SER A 3 1.97 -1.98 10.64
C SER A 3 3.06 -2.13 9.59
N ASN A 4 4.31 -2.31 10.01
CA ASN A 4 5.45 -2.43 9.10
C ASN A 4 6.17 -3.74 9.34
N LEU A 5 6.24 -4.59 8.32
CA LEU A 5 6.97 -5.86 8.35
C LEU A 5 8.48 -5.66 8.12
N GLY A 6 8.87 -4.49 7.63
CA GLY A 6 10.24 -4.13 7.31
C GLY A 6 10.71 -4.73 5.98
N THR A 7 12.03 -4.90 5.87
CA THR A 7 12.64 -5.56 4.71
C THR A 7 12.57 -7.07 4.90
N THR A 8 11.72 -7.71 4.12
CA THR A 8 11.51 -9.15 4.15
C THR A 8 12.46 -9.86 3.19
N LYS A 9 12.97 -11.02 3.61
CA LYS A 9 13.73 -11.94 2.75
C LYS A 9 13.00 -13.27 2.70
N LEU A 10 12.95 -13.87 1.52
CA LEU A 10 12.43 -15.22 1.32
C LEU A 10 13.60 -16.20 1.18
N PRO A 11 13.38 -17.50 1.47
CA PRO A 11 14.32 -18.57 1.12
C PRO A 11 14.74 -18.49 -0.35
N GLU A 12 15.99 -18.83 -0.64
CA GLU A 12 16.63 -18.65 -1.95
C GLU A 12 15.83 -19.31 -3.07
N GLU A 13 15.32 -20.51 -2.83
CA GLU A 13 14.56 -21.31 -3.76
C GLU A 13 13.27 -20.62 -4.22
N MET A 14 12.70 -19.77 -3.36
CA MET A 14 11.45 -19.03 -3.62
C MET A 14 11.68 -17.70 -4.36
N GLN A 15 12.88 -17.11 -4.24
CA GLN A 15 13.13 -15.74 -4.71
C GLN A 15 12.90 -15.58 -6.22
N GLN A 16 13.16 -16.62 -7.01
CA GLN A 16 12.95 -16.61 -8.46
C GLN A 16 11.46 -16.60 -8.87
N TYR A 17 10.55 -16.99 -7.98
CA TYR A 17 9.12 -17.13 -8.28
C TYR A 17 8.27 -15.99 -7.71
N VAL A 18 8.82 -15.19 -6.80
CA VAL A 18 8.10 -14.12 -6.11
C VAL A 18 8.65 -12.78 -6.56
N THR A 19 7.80 -11.95 -7.17
CA THR A 19 8.18 -10.60 -7.63
C THR A 19 7.71 -9.49 -6.69
N ARG A 20 6.75 -9.80 -5.81
CA ARG A 20 6.09 -8.86 -4.90
C ARG A 20 5.55 -9.61 -3.68
N ILE A 21 5.58 -8.94 -2.53
CA ILE A 21 4.92 -9.39 -1.31
C ILE A 21 3.93 -8.30 -0.89
N ASP A 22 2.71 -8.70 -0.57
CA ASP A 22 1.71 -7.83 0.03
C ASP A 22 1.50 -8.19 1.49
N PHE A 23 1.63 -7.18 2.36
CA PHE A 23 1.24 -7.27 3.76
C PHE A 23 -0.10 -6.54 3.91
N ILE A 24 -1.11 -7.24 4.42
CA ILE A 24 -2.48 -6.71 4.55
C ILE A 24 -2.90 -6.85 6.01
N VAL A 25 -3.38 -5.76 6.59
CA VAL A 25 -4.00 -5.74 7.92
C VAL A 25 -5.51 -5.61 7.74
N GLY A 26 -6.25 -6.49 8.39
CA GLY A 26 -7.72 -6.49 8.36
C GLY A 26 -8.35 -5.23 8.96
N PRO A 27 -9.69 -5.10 8.86
CA PRO A 27 -10.40 -3.95 9.40
C PRO A 27 -10.34 -3.94 10.93
N LEU A 28 -10.29 -2.74 11.52
CA LEU A 28 -10.34 -2.56 12.97
C LEU A 28 -11.67 -1.91 13.36
N SER A 29 -12.17 -2.25 14.56
CA SER A 29 -13.44 -1.72 15.07
C SER A 29 -13.37 -0.23 15.42
N TYR A 30 -12.19 0.26 15.83
CA TYR A 30 -11.99 1.64 16.32
C TYR A 30 -11.20 2.52 15.35
N ASN A 31 -10.52 1.95 14.36
CA ASN A 31 -9.74 2.71 13.39
C ASN A 31 -10.25 2.44 11.98
N PRO A 32 -10.88 3.43 11.33
CA PRO A 32 -11.48 3.25 10.02
C PRO A 32 -10.44 3.14 8.89
N VAL A 33 -9.16 3.42 9.16
CA VAL A 33 -8.07 3.34 8.18
C VAL A 33 -6.85 2.63 8.79
N THR A 34 -6.46 1.53 8.18
CA THR A 34 -5.22 0.80 8.48
C THR A 34 -4.26 0.89 7.31
N CYS A 35 -2.97 0.92 7.64
CA CYS A 35 -1.89 0.90 6.68
C CYS A 35 -0.94 -0.23 7.03
N ALA A 36 -0.53 -0.98 6.02
CA ALA A 36 0.44 -2.07 6.15
C ALA A 36 1.54 -1.86 5.11
N CYS A 37 2.80 -2.03 5.50
CA CYS A 37 3.92 -1.91 4.56
C CYS A 37 4.93 -3.04 4.71
N VAL A 38 5.51 -3.40 3.57
CA VAL A 38 6.54 -4.43 3.44
C VAL A 38 7.47 -4.05 2.30
N ALA A 39 8.77 -4.20 2.51
CA ALA A 39 9.78 -4.04 1.47
C ALA A 39 10.32 -5.41 1.07
N TYR A 40 10.30 -5.70 -0.23
CA TYR A 40 10.86 -6.93 -0.79
C TYR A 40 11.55 -6.63 -2.11
N ASN A 41 12.79 -7.10 -2.25
CA ASN A 41 13.59 -6.97 -3.48
C ASN A 41 13.61 -5.55 -4.09
N GLY A 42 13.82 -4.52 -3.25
CA GLY A 42 13.84 -3.12 -3.68
C GLY A 42 12.47 -2.49 -3.97
N LEU A 43 11.37 -3.24 -3.85
CA LEU A 43 10.01 -2.75 -3.99
C LEU A 43 9.35 -2.58 -2.61
N LEU A 44 8.94 -1.35 -2.28
CA LEU A 44 8.12 -1.07 -1.10
C LEU A 44 6.63 -1.12 -1.49
N CYS A 45 5.91 -2.09 -0.93
CA CYS A 45 4.45 -2.17 -1.05
C CYS A 45 3.79 -1.55 0.18
N VAL A 46 2.88 -0.61 -0.05
CA VAL A 46 2.09 0.05 0.99
C VAL A 46 0.62 -0.16 0.69
N ASN A 47 -0.05 -0.91 1.56
CA ASN A 47 -1.46 -1.26 1.44
C ASN A 47 -2.29 -0.49 2.45
N PHE A 48 -3.34 0.16 1.96
CA PHE A 48 -4.36 0.78 2.80
C PHE A 48 -5.63 -0.05 2.77
N MET A 49 -6.23 -0.23 3.94
CA MET A 49 -7.58 -0.75 4.08
C MET A 49 -8.40 0.26 4.87
N ARG A 50 -9.64 0.45 4.46
CA ARG A 50 -10.57 1.35 5.13
C ARG A 50 -11.98 0.81 5.20
N THR A 51 -12.68 1.17 6.26
CA THR A 51 -14.10 0.88 6.46
C THR A 51 -15.00 2.08 6.16
N ILE A 52 -14.40 3.22 5.79
CA ILE A 52 -15.09 4.43 5.34
C ILE A 52 -15.04 4.58 3.81
N ARG A 53 -15.89 5.43 3.26
CA ARG A 53 -15.99 5.67 1.81
C ARG A 53 -14.85 6.56 1.32
N GLU A 54 -14.47 7.54 2.12
CA GLU A 54 -13.51 8.58 1.81
C GLU A 54 -12.08 8.03 1.77
N SER A 55 -11.36 8.30 0.68
CA SER A 55 -9.97 7.85 0.46
C SER A 55 -8.94 8.96 0.71
N TYR A 56 -9.30 10.00 1.48
CA TYR A 56 -8.47 11.21 1.64
C TYR A 56 -7.06 10.91 2.17
N VAL A 57 -6.93 9.97 3.11
CA VAL A 57 -5.64 9.60 3.69
C VAL A 57 -4.72 8.98 2.63
N GLU A 58 -5.22 8.00 1.90
CA GLU A 58 -4.52 7.28 0.83
C GLU A 58 -4.07 8.28 -0.25
N ARG A 59 -5.02 9.11 -0.72
CA ARG A 59 -4.78 10.11 -1.75
C ARG A 59 -3.74 11.14 -1.30
N TYR A 60 -3.84 11.66 -0.09
CA TYR A 60 -2.87 12.63 0.43
C TYR A 60 -1.48 12.02 0.56
N PHE A 61 -1.38 10.79 1.06
CA PHE A 61 -0.12 10.06 1.20
C PHE A 61 0.58 9.89 -0.15
N PHE A 62 -0.09 9.28 -1.14
CA PHE A 62 0.53 9.04 -2.45
C PHE A 62 0.79 10.33 -3.22
N THR A 63 -0.09 11.33 -3.13
CA THR A 63 0.15 12.66 -3.72
C THR A 63 1.40 13.31 -3.13
N SER A 64 1.64 13.16 -1.82
CA SER A 64 2.83 13.69 -1.17
C SER A 64 4.11 13.02 -1.68
N LEU A 65 4.08 11.71 -1.91
CA LEU A 65 5.22 10.98 -2.50
C LEU A 65 5.53 11.48 -3.93
N VAL A 66 4.50 11.64 -4.76
CA VAL A 66 4.66 12.18 -6.12
C VAL A 66 5.26 13.59 -6.09
N LYS A 67 4.77 14.46 -5.18
CA LYS A 67 5.30 15.82 -5.00
C LYS A 67 6.77 15.86 -4.53
N LEU A 68 7.22 14.82 -3.82
CA LEU A 68 8.61 14.64 -3.42
C LEU A 68 9.49 14.03 -4.52
N GLY A 69 8.93 13.76 -5.71
CA GLY A 69 9.65 13.14 -6.83
C GLY A 69 9.82 11.63 -6.69
N ILE A 70 9.10 10.99 -5.76
CA ILE A 70 9.13 9.54 -5.56
C ILE A 70 8.13 8.89 -6.52
N HIS A 71 8.63 8.01 -7.39
CA HIS A 71 7.78 7.28 -8.32
C HIS A 71 6.91 6.26 -7.56
N VAL A 72 5.61 6.25 -7.86
CA VAL A 72 4.64 5.34 -7.25
C VAL A 72 3.72 4.75 -8.32
N LYS A 73 3.32 3.49 -8.13
CA LYS A 73 2.24 2.83 -8.87
C LYS A 73 1.07 2.62 -7.90
N ILE A 74 -0.11 3.11 -8.26
CA ILE A 74 -1.33 2.97 -7.43
C ILE A 74 -2.23 1.91 -8.04
N GLU A 75 -2.66 0.96 -7.22
CA GLU A 75 -3.63 -0.09 -7.57
C GLU A 75 -4.78 -0.04 -6.56
N SER A 76 -6.02 -0.19 -7.02
CA SER A 76 -7.19 -0.14 -6.16
C SER A 76 -8.25 -1.13 -6.64
N ASN A 77 -8.96 -1.72 -5.68
CA ASN A 77 -10.07 -2.62 -5.92
C ASN A 77 -11.39 -1.87 -6.17
N GLN A 78 -11.42 -0.54 -6.05
CA GLN A 78 -12.60 0.26 -6.39
C GLN A 78 -12.63 0.61 -7.88
N LEU A 79 -13.71 0.20 -8.55
CA LEU A 79 -13.91 0.33 -9.99
C LEU A 79 -14.34 1.74 -10.47
N SER A 80 -14.33 2.76 -9.61
CA SER A 80 -14.72 4.12 -9.98
C SER A 80 -13.94 5.18 -9.21
N MET A 81 -13.54 6.26 -9.93
CA MET A 81 -12.74 7.44 -9.50
C MET A 81 -11.23 7.45 -9.88
N LEU A 82 -10.83 6.85 -11.01
CA LEU A 82 -9.54 7.12 -11.68
C LEU A 82 -9.70 7.96 -12.97
N ARG A 83 -10.91 8.47 -13.26
CA ARG A 83 -11.19 9.39 -14.36
C ARG A 83 -11.85 10.65 -13.79
N GLY A 84 -11.09 11.73 -13.68
CA GLY A 84 -11.53 13.02 -13.14
C GLY A 84 -10.88 13.30 -11.80
N ASP A 85 -10.23 14.46 -11.70
CA ASP A 85 -9.53 15.01 -10.53
C ASP A 85 -8.12 14.45 -10.27
N ILE A 86 -7.27 14.50 -11.30
CA ILE A 86 -5.83 14.79 -11.13
C ILE A 86 -5.57 16.16 -11.76
#